data_AF-A0A1X1MV76-F1
#
_entry.id   AF-A0A1X1MV76-F1
#
_cell.length_a   1.000
_cell.length_b   1.000
_cell.length_c   1.000
_cell.angle_alpha   90.00
_cell.angle_beta   90.00
_cell.angle_gamma   90.00
#
_symmetry.space_group_name_H-M   'P 1'
#
loop_
_entity.id
_entity.type
_entity.pdbx_description
1 polymer ?
#
loop_
_entity_poly.entity_id
_entity_poly.type
_entity_poly.pdbx_seq_one_letter_code
_entity_poly.pdbx_strand_id
1 'polypeptide(L)'
;MTSNEAGRRPTLAVVGATGAVGTVMLSLLDERPGIWGEIRPIASARSAGRTVRVRGADVVVQALAPEVFDGVDVAVFDVPDEVSARWAPVAAAHGAVAVDNSGAFRMDA
;
A
#
# COMPACT_ATOMS: atom_id res chain seq x y z
N MET A 1 36.11 -9.62 1.94
CA MET A 1 34.91 -9.47 1.10
C MET A 1 33.70 -9.45 2.00
N THR A 2 33.36 -8.28 2.55
CA THR A 2 32.09 -8.08 3.27
C THR A 2 31.13 -7.43 2.29
N SER A 3 30.34 -8.26 1.63
CA SER A 3 29.32 -7.79 0.68
C SER A 3 28.21 -7.06 1.45
N ASN A 4 28.28 -5.73 1.39
CA ASN A 4 27.18 -4.77 1.39
C ASN A 4 25.79 -5.27 1.89
N GLU A 5 25.52 -5.16 3.20
CA GLU A 5 24.15 -5.12 3.74
C GLU A 5 23.54 -3.72 3.53
N ALA A 6 23.38 -3.29 2.28
CA ALA A 6 22.34 -2.31 1.99
C ALA A 6 21.01 -3.08 2.07
N GLY A 7 20.43 -3.17 3.28
CA GLY A 7 19.18 -3.88 3.53
C GLY A 7 18.12 -3.53 2.49
N ARG A 8 17.39 -4.54 2.00
CA ARG A 8 16.31 -4.37 1.02
C ARG A 8 15.39 -3.24 1.46
N ARG A 9 15.11 -2.29 0.56
CA ARG A 9 14.14 -1.21 0.83
C ARG A 9 12.75 -1.80 1.04
N PRO A 10 11.95 -1.27 1.98
CA PRO A 10 10.63 -1.82 2.26
C PRO A 10 9.67 -1.64 1.08
N THR A 11 8.86 -2.65 0.82
CA THR A 11 7.74 -2.66 -0.12
C THR A 11 6.52 -2.01 0.53
N LEU A 12 5.92 -1.04 -0.15
CA LEU A 12 4.74 -0.31 0.30
C LEU A 12 3.52 -0.71 -0.53
N ALA A 13 2.44 -1.13 0.14
CA ALA A 13 1.12 -1.18 -0.47
C ALA A 13 0.34 0.10 -0.14
N VAL A 14 -0.23 0.74 -1.15
CA VAL A 14 -1.19 1.84 -0.99
C VAL A 14 -2.58 1.32 -1.34
N VAL A 15 -3.36 0.97 -0.33
CA VAL A 15 -4.72 0.44 -0.48
C VAL A 15 -5.70 1.61 -0.53
N GLY A 16 -6.51 1.67 -1.59
CA GLY A 16 -7.30 2.86 -1.91
C GLY A 16 -6.56 3.83 -2.85
N ALA A 17 -5.58 3.34 -3.62
CA ALA A 17 -4.71 4.14 -4.49
C ALA A 17 -5.44 5.04 -5.50
N THR A 18 -6.68 4.72 -5.88
CA THR A 18 -7.48 5.54 -6.81
C THR A 18 -8.47 6.49 -6.11
N GLY A 19 -8.49 6.49 -4.78
CA GLY A 19 -9.30 7.41 -3.97
C GLY A 19 -8.63 8.78 -3.82
N ALA A 20 -9.34 9.72 -3.20
CA ALA A 20 -8.84 11.09 -3.00
C ALA A 20 -7.54 11.11 -2.18
N VAL A 21 -7.52 10.44 -1.02
CA VAL A 21 -6.33 10.39 -0.15
C VAL A 21 -5.21 9.58 -0.79
N GLY A 22 -5.50 8.38 -1.31
CA GLY A 22 -4.49 7.54 -1.96
C GLY A 22 -3.80 8.22 -3.14
N THR A 23 -4.52 9.01 -3.94
CA THR A 23 -3.93 9.79 -5.05
C THR A 23 -2.94 10.84 -4.53
N VAL A 24 -3.31 11.56 -3.46
CA VAL A 24 -2.40 12.54 -2.82
C VAL A 24 -1.18 11.83 -2.22
N MET A 25 -1.39 10.68 -1.58
CA MET A 25 -0.31 9.90 -0.99
C MET A 25 0.71 9.47 -2.06
N LEU A 26 0.25 8.98 -3.22
CA LEU A 26 1.13 8.64 -4.34
C LEU A 26 1.95 9.85 -4.81
N SER A 27 1.32 11.03 -4.95
CA SER A 27 2.05 12.26 -5.31
C SER A 27 3.13 12.65 -4.29
N LEU A 28 2.86 12.48 -2.98
CA LEU A 28 3.85 12.75 -1.93
C LEU A 28 5.03 11.77 -1.95
N LEU A 29 4.82 10.54 -2.42
CA LEU A 29 5.90 9.55 -2.58
C LEU A 29 6.88 9.93 -3.71
N ASP A 30 6.43 10.72 -4.68
CA ASP A 30 7.27 11.23 -5.77
C ASP A 30 8.22 12.32 -5.29
N GLU A 31 7.80 13.11 -4.29
CA GLU A 31 8.61 14.16 -3.67
C GLU A 31 9.68 13.62 -2.71
N ARG A 32 9.55 12.36 -2.26
CA ARG A 32 10.44 11.71 -1.28
C ARG A 32 11.06 10.42 -1.81
N PRO A 33 11.96 10.50 -2.82
CA PRO A 33 12.59 9.33 -3.39
C PRO A 33 13.54 8.65 -2.38
N GLY A 34 13.76 7.35 -2.55
CA GLY A 34 14.78 6.65 -1.79
C GLY A 34 14.42 6.33 -0.33
N ILE A 35 13.13 6.13 -0.02
CA ILE A 35 12.68 5.44 1.19
C ILE A 35 12.22 4.02 0.82
N TRP A 36 11.14 3.94 0.04
CA TRP A 36 10.50 2.69 -0.38
C TRP A 36 11.21 2.02 -1.57
N GLY A 37 11.14 0.69 -1.61
CA GLY A 37 11.45 -0.15 -2.77
C GLY A 37 10.29 -0.15 -3.75
N GLU A 38 9.61 -1.30 -3.87
CA GLU A 38 8.36 -1.42 -4.64
C GLU A 38 7.23 -0.62 -3.98
N ILE A 39 6.42 0.05 -4.79
CA ILE A 39 5.16 0.68 -4.37
C ILE A 39 4.04 0.01 -5.17
N ARG A 40 3.12 -0.66 -4.47
CA ARG A 40 2.02 -1.43 -5.03
C ARG A 40 0.70 -0.67 -4.86
N PRO A 41 0.17 -0.05 -5.91
CA PRO A 41 -1.14 0.60 -5.86
C PRO A 41 -2.24 -0.46 -5.92
N ILE A 42 -3.10 -0.47 -4.90
CA ILE A 42 -4.16 -1.47 -4.71
C ILE A 42 -5.50 -0.74 -4.56
N ALA A 43 -6.54 -1.25 -5.22
CA ALA A 43 -7.88 -0.68 -5.11
C ALA A 43 -8.97 -1.74 -5.27
N SER A 44 -10.24 -1.30 -5.22
CA SER A 44 -11.39 -2.15 -5.53
C SER A 44 -11.32 -2.76 -6.94
N ALA A 45 -11.98 -3.89 -7.17
CA ALA A 45 -12.04 -4.55 -8.49
C ALA A 45 -12.47 -3.62 -9.65
N ARG A 46 -13.38 -2.67 -9.41
CA ARG A 46 -13.79 -1.65 -10.39
C ARG A 46 -12.65 -0.72 -10.87
N SER A 47 -11.60 -0.58 -10.06
CA SER A 47 -10.44 0.27 -10.32
C SER A 47 -9.23 -0.52 -10.80
N ALA A 48 -9.26 -1.85 -10.71
CA ALA A 48 -8.16 -2.69 -11.14
C ALA A 48 -7.93 -2.56 -12.65
N GLY A 49 -6.67 -2.64 -13.07
CA GLY A 49 -6.29 -2.43 -14.47
C GLY A 49 -6.19 -0.96 -14.90
N ARG A 50 -6.66 -0.01 -14.08
CA ARG A 50 -6.33 1.41 -14.28
C ARG A 50 -4.85 1.64 -14.02
N THR A 51 -4.31 2.70 -14.60
CA THR A 51 -2.93 3.12 -14.38
C THR A 51 -2.89 4.34 -13.47
N VAL A 52 -1.95 4.35 -12.52
CA VAL A 52 -1.59 5.51 -11.70
C VAL A 52 -0.12 5.84 -11.89
N ARG A 53 0.26 7.10 -11.68
CA ARG A 53 1.64 7.55 -11.75
C ARG A 53 2.29 7.34 -10.39
N VAL A 54 3.41 6.62 -10.37
CA VAL A 54 4.25 6.40 -9.18
C VAL A 54 5.70 6.61 -9.58
N ARG A 55 6.36 7.58 -8.96
CA ARG A 55 7.75 7.98 -9.19
C ARG A 55 8.05 8.22 -10.66
N GLY A 56 7.16 8.91 -11.35
CA GLY A 56 7.30 9.19 -12.79
C GLY A 56 6.98 7.99 -13.71
N ALA A 57 6.67 6.80 -13.18
CA ALA A 57 6.31 5.63 -13.97
C ALA A 57 4.80 5.28 -13.87
N ASP A 58 4.26 4.76 -14.96
CA ASP A 58 2.89 4.25 -15.00
C ASP A 58 2.84 2.85 -14.37
N VAL A 59 2.04 2.70 -13.32
CA VAL A 59 1.88 1.46 -12.56
C VAL A 59 0.42 1.02 -12.61
N VAL A 60 0.18 -0.25 -12.93
CA VAL A 60 -1.15 -0.83 -12.98
C VAL A 60 -1.67 -1.06 -11.57
N VAL A 61 -2.89 -0.60 -11.31
CA VAL A 61 -3.59 -0.81 -10.05
C VAL A 61 -4.04 -2.26 -9.94
N GLN A 62 -3.67 -2.91 -8.85
CA GLN A 62 -4.06 -4.28 -8.54
C GLN A 62 -5.42 -4.29 -7.80
N ALA A 63 -6.20 -5.36 -8.02
CA ALA A 63 -7.43 -5.58 -7.26
C ALA A 63 -7.09 -6.04 -5.84
N LEU A 64 -7.89 -5.62 -4.86
CA LEU A 64 -7.84 -6.20 -3.50
C LEU A 64 -8.06 -7.72 -3.55
N ALA A 65 -7.04 -8.45 -3.09
CA ALA A 65 -7.00 -9.90 -2.91
C ALA A 65 -5.94 -10.23 -1.83
N PRO A 66 -5.98 -11.40 -1.17
CA PRO A 66 -4.97 -11.72 -0.14
C PRO A 66 -3.54 -11.68 -0.68
N GLU A 67 -3.33 -12.19 -1.90
CA GLU A 67 -2.01 -12.37 -2.51
C GLU A 67 -1.33 -11.03 -2.84
N VAL A 68 -2.08 -9.94 -2.94
CA VAL A 68 -1.48 -8.61 -3.17
C VAL A 68 -0.74 -8.08 -1.94
N PHE A 69 -0.81 -8.76 -0.80
CA PHE A 69 -0.03 -8.45 0.40
C PHE A 69 1.26 -9.29 0.52
N ASP A 70 1.48 -10.26 -0.37
CA ASP A 70 2.71 -11.06 -0.35
C ASP A 70 3.94 -10.18 -0.58
N GLY A 71 4.90 -10.29 0.35
CA GLY A 71 6.14 -9.51 0.34
C GLY A 71 5.97 -8.02 0.60
N VAL A 72 4.79 -7.57 1.04
CA VAL A 72 4.56 -6.19 1.49
C VAL A 72 5.07 -6.02 2.92
N ASP A 73 5.90 -5.01 3.15
CA ASP A 73 6.40 -4.70 4.49
C ASP A 73 5.47 -3.72 5.22
N VAL A 74 4.88 -2.78 4.49
CA VAL A 74 3.93 -1.78 5.02
C VAL A 74 2.73 -1.66 4.09
N ALA A 75 1.52 -1.71 4.64
CA ALA A 75 0.28 -1.48 3.91
C ALA A 75 -0.47 -0.29 4.53
N VAL A 76 -0.67 0.77 3.75
CA VAL A 76 -1.46 1.94 4.17
C VAL A 76 -2.87 1.84 3.62
N PHE A 77 -3.86 1.98 4.48
CA PHE A 77 -5.27 1.83 4.16
C PHE A 77 -5.98 3.20 4.14
N ASP A 78 -6.25 3.69 2.92
CA ASP A 78 -7.02 4.89 2.63
C ASP A 78 -8.39 4.53 2.06
N VAL A 79 -9.13 3.73 2.83
CA VAL A 79 -10.42 3.13 2.43
C VAL A 79 -11.47 3.32 3.52
N PRO A 80 -12.77 3.14 3.21
CA PRO A 80 -13.82 3.14 4.23
C PRO A 80 -13.58 2.09 5.34
N ASP A 81 -14.13 2.36 6.52
CA ASP A 81 -13.95 1.55 7.73
C ASP A 81 -14.26 0.07 7.49
N GLU A 82 -15.36 -0.25 6.79
CA GLU A 82 -15.75 -1.64 6.51
C GLU A 82 -14.77 -2.39 5.59
N VAL A 83 -14.07 -1.65 4.72
CA VAL A 83 -13.05 -2.22 3.84
C VAL A 83 -11.77 -2.45 4.64
N SER A 84 -11.37 -1.49 5.47
CA SER A 84 -10.18 -1.61 6.32
C SER A 84 -10.34 -2.74 7.34
N ALA A 85 -11.50 -2.80 8.03
CA ALA A 85 -11.84 -3.85 9.00
C ALA A 85 -11.69 -5.26 8.41
N ARG A 86 -11.97 -5.42 7.11
CA ARG A 86 -11.79 -6.69 6.39
C ARG A 86 -10.34 -6.94 5.98
N TRP A 87 -9.65 -5.95 5.42
CA TRP A 87 -8.41 -6.18 4.68
C TRP A 87 -7.13 -5.86 5.46
N ALA A 88 -7.18 -4.96 6.44
CA ALA A 88 -6.01 -4.69 7.30
C ALA A 88 -5.56 -5.93 8.10
N PRO A 89 -6.46 -6.75 8.68
CA PRO A 89 -6.06 -8.00 9.33
C PRO A 89 -5.45 -9.02 8.35
N VAL A 90 -5.93 -9.04 7.11
CA VAL A 90 -5.37 -9.91 6.05
C VAL A 90 -3.94 -9.46 5.72
N ALA A 91 -3.71 -8.16 5.51
CA ALA A 91 -2.36 -7.65 5.29
C ALA A 91 -1.41 -7.99 6.45
N ALA A 92 -1.87 -7.81 7.69
CA ALA A 92 -1.10 -8.16 8.88
C ALA A 92 -0.79 -9.68 8.95
N ALA A 93 -1.74 -10.53 8.59
CA ALA A 93 -1.53 -11.98 8.52
C ALA A 93 -0.51 -12.40 7.45
N HIS A 94 -0.35 -11.60 6.40
CA HIS A 94 0.70 -11.78 5.37
C HIS A 94 2.05 -11.13 5.78
N GLY A 95 2.16 -10.60 7.00
CA GLY A 95 3.39 -10.06 7.57
C GLY A 95 3.61 -8.57 7.39
N ALA A 96 2.66 -7.84 6.79
CA ALA A 96 2.76 -6.39 6.63
C ALA A 96 2.41 -5.64 7.92
N VAL A 97 3.08 -4.53 8.18
CA VAL A 97 2.58 -3.53 9.14
C VAL A 97 1.43 -2.78 8.49
N ALA A 98 0.22 -2.95 9.01
CA ALA A 98 -0.96 -2.20 8.57
C ALA A 98 -1.03 -0.83 9.25
N VAL A 99 -1.11 0.24 8.45
CA VAL A 99 -1.35 1.60 8.91
C VAL A 99 -2.72 2.03 8.40
N ASP A 100 -3.69 2.10 9.30
CA ASP A 100 -5.07 2.41 8.96
C ASP A 100 -5.39 3.90 9.16
N ASN A 101 -5.74 4.58 8.07
CA ASN A 101 -6.20 5.97 8.11
C ASN A 101 -7.72 6.08 8.35
N SER A 102 -8.44 4.95 8.28
CA SER A 102 -9.88 4.88 8.58
C SER A 102 -10.18 4.99 10.08
N GLY A 103 -11.45 4.87 10.44
CA GLY A 103 -11.91 4.78 11.81
C GLY A 103 -11.89 3.36 12.40
N ALA A 104 -11.68 2.33 11.56
CA ALA A 104 -11.99 0.94 11.89
C ALA A 104 -11.34 0.43 13.18
N PHE A 105 -10.05 0.74 13.38
CA PHE A 105 -9.27 0.19 14.50
C PHE A 105 -8.90 1.22 15.57
N ARG A 106 -9.39 2.47 15.49
CA ARG A 106 -8.93 3.56 16.39
C ARG A 106 -9.26 3.33 17.86
N MET A 107 -10.31 2.57 18.13
CA MET A 107 -10.84 2.33 19.47
C MET A 107 -10.63 0.88 19.93
N ASP A 108 -9.95 0.06 19.14
CA ASP A 108 -9.64 -1.31 19.51
C ASP A 108 -8.56 -1.32 20.60
N ALA A 109 -8.77 -2.14 21.63
CA ALA A 109 -7.98 -2.19 22.86
C ALA A 109 -7.09 -3.43 22.93
#